data_AF-A0A820IVL6-F1
#
_entry.id   AF-A0A820IVL6-F1
#
_cell.length_a   1.000
_cell.length_b   1.000
_cell.length_c   1.000
_cell.angle_alpha   90.00
_cell.angle_beta   90.00
_cell.angle_gamma   90.00
#
_symmetry.space_group_name_H-M   'P 1'
#
loop_
_entity.id
_entity.type
_entity.pdbx_description
1 polymer ?
#
loop_
_entity_poly.entity_id
_entity_poly.type
_entity_poly.pdbx_seq_one_letter_code
_entity_poly.pdbx_strand_id
1 'polypeptide(L)'
;MKNESSNNPVFTLERYKQTIELINDAKLKRSEDTSIEYYAPINELYDIIRIAHSNIGHRGIKNTLKEIKKKCVNVTEKQVKLFISECNECKIKRAKPRNSSKLVIRSIISNDFNSRGQVDLIDMQSSPDGEF
;
A
#
# COMPACT_ATOMS: atom_id res chain seq x y z
N MET A 1 57.74 -20.81 -11.85
CA MET A 1 57.48 -19.36 -11.86
C MET A 1 56.37 -19.11 -10.86
N LYS A 2 56.65 -18.37 -9.78
CA LYS A 2 55.66 -18.08 -8.73
C LYS A 2 54.68 -17.04 -9.28
N ASN A 3 53.40 -17.40 -9.39
CA ASN A 3 52.36 -16.44 -9.72
C ASN A 3 52.16 -15.55 -8.50
N GLU A 4 52.68 -14.34 -8.58
CA GLU A 4 52.39 -13.25 -7.64
C GLU A 4 50.92 -12.86 -7.86
N SER A 5 50.03 -13.57 -7.16
CA SER A 5 48.65 -13.14 -6.98
C SER A 5 48.68 -11.76 -6.34
N SER A 6 48.27 -10.76 -7.11
CA SER A 6 48.17 -9.36 -6.76
C SER A 6 47.38 -9.18 -5.46
N ASN A 7 48.08 -9.12 -4.33
CA ASN A 7 47.55 -8.63 -3.08
C ASN A 7 47.35 -7.12 -3.24
N ASN A 8 46.25 -6.74 -3.88
CA ASN A 8 45.80 -5.34 -3.88
C ASN A 8 45.20 -5.07 -2.49
N PRO A 9 45.89 -4.35 -1.59
CA PRO A 9 45.51 -4.18 -0.18
C PRO A 9 44.22 -3.36 0.00
N VAL A 10 43.65 -2.87 -1.10
CA VAL A 10 42.45 -2.03 -1.13
C VAL A 10 41.16 -2.86 -1.09
N PHE A 11 41.18 -4.13 -1.54
CA PHE A 11 39.99 -4.98 -1.61
C PHE A 11 40.18 -6.29 -0.84
N THR A 12 40.44 -6.21 0.46
CA THR A 12 40.44 -7.38 1.35
C THR A 12 39.03 -7.69 1.83
N LEU A 13 38.75 -8.98 2.10
CA LEU A 13 37.45 -9.43 2.62
C LEU A 13 37.13 -8.76 3.96
N GLU A 14 38.15 -8.51 4.79
CA GLU A 14 38.02 -7.80 6.06
C GLU A 14 37.57 -6.35 5.84
N ARG A 15 38.19 -5.65 4.89
CA ARG A 15 37.81 -4.27 4.55
C ARG A 15 36.40 -4.20 3.97
N TYR A 16 35.99 -5.17 3.16
CA TYR A 16 34.61 -5.28 2.69
C TYR A 16 33.62 -5.46 3.84
N LYS A 17 33.88 -6.41 4.76
CA LYS A 17 33.05 -6.63 5.96
C LYS A 17 32.95 -5.38 6.83
N GLN A 18 34.07 -4.72 7.08
CA GLN A 18 34.14 -3.47 7.86
C GLN A 18 33.36 -2.33 7.18
N THR A 19 33.40 -2.25 5.84
CA THR A 19 32.62 -1.25 5.09
C THR A 19 31.12 -1.54 5.19
N ILE A 20 30.70 -2.81 5.13
CA ILE A 20 29.29 -3.21 5.31
C ILE A 20 28.80 -2.90 6.74
N GLU A 21 29.61 -3.15 7.76
CA GLU A 21 29.30 -2.76 9.15
C GLU A 21 29.13 -1.23 9.28
N LEU A 22 30.07 -0.43 8.74
CA LEU A 22 29.97 1.03 8.76
C LEU A 22 28.72 1.54 8.01
N ILE A 23 28.37 0.91 6.88
CA ILE A 23 27.15 1.24 6.14
C ILE A 23 25.91 0.89 6.97
N ASN A 24 25.90 -0.25 7.66
CA ASN A 24 24.78 -0.66 8.51
C ASN A 24 24.65 0.21 9.76
N ASP A 25 25.76 0.63 10.37
CA ASP A 25 25.77 1.59 11.47
C ASP A 25 25.32 2.98 10.99
N ALA A 26 25.69 3.40 9.77
CA ALA A 26 25.18 4.63 9.18
C ALA A 26 23.67 4.60 8.90
N LYS A 27 23.08 3.41 8.68
CA LYS A 27 21.62 3.23 8.61
C LYS A 27 20.93 3.39 9.97
N LEU A 28 21.68 3.29 11.07
CA LEU A 28 21.21 3.35 12.45
C LEU A 28 21.84 4.56 13.16
N LYS A 29 21.33 5.76 12.92
CA LYS A 29 21.87 6.94 13.61
C LYS A 29 21.36 6.94 15.05
N ARG A 30 22.27 6.82 16.03
CA ARG A 30 21.93 7.05 17.45
C ARG A 30 21.77 8.56 17.65
N SER A 31 20.59 9.01 18.05
CA SER A 31 20.43 10.34 18.66
C SER A 31 20.90 10.28 20.12
N GLU A 32 21.28 11.42 20.69
CA GLU A 32 21.66 11.55 22.11
C GLU A 32 20.52 11.12 23.07
N ASP A 33 19.29 11.00 22.55
CA ASP A 33 18.08 10.57 23.25
C ASP A 33 17.66 9.13 22.87
N THR A 34 18.44 8.09 23.21
CA THR A 34 18.06 6.64 23.27
C THR A 34 17.23 6.01 22.12
N SER A 35 16.97 6.72 21.03
CA SER A 35 16.00 6.40 19.99
C SER A 35 16.79 6.09 18.72
N ILE A 36 16.87 4.80 18.39
CA ILE A 36 17.53 4.35 17.16
C ILE A 36 16.67 4.79 15.97
N GLU A 37 17.14 5.81 15.25
CA GLU A 37 16.50 6.30 14.04
C GLU A 37 16.99 5.51 12.82
N TYR A 38 16.11 4.73 12.21
CA TYR A 38 16.43 3.97 11.01
C TYR A 38 16.12 4.78 9.74
N TYR A 39 17.09 4.81 8.84
CA TYR A 39 16.99 5.46 7.53
C TYR A 39 16.85 4.42 6.44
N ALA A 40 15.72 4.46 5.73
CA ALA A 40 15.45 3.57 4.61
C ALA A 40 16.39 3.88 3.43
N PRO A 41 17.21 2.93 2.96
CA PRO A 41 18.02 3.17 1.77
C PRO A 41 17.13 3.21 0.53
N ILE A 42 17.58 3.90 -0.51
CA ILE A 42 16.73 4.22 -1.68
C ILE A 42 16.21 2.97 -2.42
N ASN A 43 17.00 1.90 -2.41
CA ASN A 43 16.67 0.61 -2.99
C ASN A 43 15.56 -0.14 -2.20
N GLU A 44 15.47 0.06 -0.89
CA GLU A 44 14.47 -0.60 -0.03
C GLU A 44 13.21 0.25 0.16
N LEU A 45 13.25 1.53 -0.22
CA LEU A 45 12.16 2.49 -0.03
C LEU A 45 10.83 2.00 -0.61
N TYR A 46 10.86 1.41 -1.81
CA TYR A 46 9.66 0.88 -2.47
C TYR A 46 9.03 -0.25 -1.64
N ASP A 47 9.84 -1.23 -1.22
CA ASP A 47 9.34 -2.37 -0.45
C ASP A 47 8.86 -1.98 0.93
N ILE A 48 9.53 -1.04 1.60
CA ILE A 48 9.09 -0.51 2.89
C ILE A 48 7.70 0.12 2.78
N ILE A 49 7.47 0.95 1.76
CA ILE A 49 6.16 1.57 1.53
C ILE A 49 5.12 0.49 1.17
N ARG A 50 5.48 -0.46 0.30
CA ARG A 50 4.60 -1.55 -0.13
C ARG A 50 4.13 -2.41 1.04
N ILE A 51 5.07 -2.90 1.86
CA ILE A 51 4.78 -3.73 3.02
C ILE A 51 3.94 -2.97 4.04
N ALA A 52 4.31 -1.73 4.38
CA ALA A 52 3.53 -0.92 5.31
C ALA A 52 2.11 -0.67 4.80
N HIS A 53 1.95 -0.37 3.51
CA HIS A 53 0.66 -0.11 2.89
C HIS A 53 -0.25 -1.35 2.85
N SER A 54 0.32 -2.53 2.57
CA SER A 54 -0.39 -3.82 2.59
C SER A 54 -0.76 -4.24 4.01
N ASN A 55 0.14 -4.09 4.99
CA ASN A 55 -0.11 -4.47 6.39
C ASN A 55 -1.28 -3.73 7.03
N ILE A 56 -1.47 -2.45 6.69
CA ILE A 56 -2.62 -1.67 7.19
C ILE A 56 -3.92 -1.97 6.42
N GLY A 57 -3.87 -2.76 5.34
CA GLY A 57 -5.02 -3.04 4.48
C GLY A 57 -5.41 -1.87 3.58
N HIS A 58 -4.44 -1.23 2.93
CA HIS A 58 -4.68 -0.17 1.94
C HIS A 58 -5.44 1.07 2.46
N ARG A 59 -5.27 1.43 3.74
CA ARG A 59 -6.01 2.52 4.43
C ARG A 59 -5.52 3.95 4.09
N GLY A 60 -4.98 4.16 2.88
CA GLY A 60 -4.61 5.49 2.38
C GLY A 60 -3.32 6.08 2.97
N ILE A 61 -3.02 7.31 2.53
CA ILE A 61 -1.71 7.97 2.73
C ILE A 61 -1.40 8.20 4.22
N LYS A 62 -2.31 8.82 4.97
CA LYS A 62 -2.09 9.18 6.39
C LYS A 62 -1.76 7.96 7.24
N ASN A 63 -2.50 6.87 7.06
CA ASN A 63 -2.28 5.64 7.82
C ASN A 63 -0.98 4.94 7.41
N THR A 64 -0.66 4.94 6.12
CA THR A 64 0.62 4.40 5.61
C THR A 64 1.80 5.17 6.18
N LEU A 65 1.73 6.50 6.18
CA LEU A 65 2.78 7.36 6.74
C LEU A 65 2.93 7.18 8.25
N LYS A 66 1.83 7.02 8.99
CA LYS A 66 1.85 6.73 10.44
C LYS A 66 2.56 5.40 10.73
N GLU A 67 2.33 4.37 9.92
CA GLU A 67 2.98 3.08 10.09
C GLU A 67 4.47 3.13 9.77
N ILE A 68 4.85 3.82 8.69
CA ILE A 68 6.25 3.98 8.28
C ILE A 68 7.03 4.80 9.31
N LYS A 69 6.47 5.88 9.85
CA LYS A 69 7.12 6.75 10.84
C LYS A 69 7.48 6.05 12.15
N LYS A 70 6.91 4.88 12.45
CA LYS A 70 7.31 4.05 13.61
C LYS A 70 8.69 3.42 13.42
N LYS A 71 9.13 3.25 12.17
CA LYS A 71 10.34 2.51 11.82
C LYS A 71 11.34 3.32 10.99
N CYS A 72 10.89 4.31 10.22
CA CYS A 72 11.73 5.03 9.27
C CYS A 72 11.45 6.52 9.31
N VAL A 73 12.51 7.34 9.36
CA VAL A 73 12.37 8.80 9.49
C VAL A 73 12.39 9.53 8.15
N ASN A 74 13.06 8.97 7.14
CA ASN A 74 13.37 9.64 5.88
C ASN A 74 12.30 9.50 4.78
N VAL A 75 11.17 8.84 5.07
CA VAL A 75 10.10 8.66 4.08
C VAL A 75 9.13 9.83 4.13
N THR A 76 8.97 10.50 2.98
CA THR A 76 8.11 11.68 2.82
C THR A 76 6.69 11.31 2.38
N GLU A 77 5.73 12.18 2.68
CA GLU A 77 4.35 12.02 2.20
C GLU A 77 4.26 11.98 0.67
N LYS A 78 5.12 12.73 -0.03
CA LYS A 78 5.16 12.75 -1.50
C LYS A 78 5.49 11.37 -2.09
N GLN A 79 6.46 10.66 -1.50
CA GLN A 79 6.83 9.31 -1.90
C GLN A 79 5.69 8.31 -1.67
N VAL A 80 5.05 8.38 -0.50
CA VAL A 80 3.89 7.54 -0.17
C VAL A 80 2.71 7.82 -1.10
N LYS A 81 2.44 9.09 -1.39
CA LYS A 81 1.37 9.50 -2.30
C LYS A 81 1.59 8.97 -3.72
N LEU A 82 2.81 9.07 -4.23
CA LEU A 82 3.18 8.53 -5.54
C LEU A 82 3.00 7.01 -5.58
N PHE A 83 3.42 6.29 -4.54
CA PHE A 83 3.19 4.84 -4.47
C PHE A 83 1.69 4.48 -4.49
N ILE A 84 0.88 5.17 -3.69
CA ILE A 84 -0.56 4.87 -3.57
C ILE A 84 -1.36 5.25 -4.83
N SER A 85 -0.89 6.23 -5.63
CA SER A 85 -1.51 6.52 -6.93
C SER A 85 -1.38 5.32 -7.86
N GLU A 86 -0.23 4.64 -7.80
CA GLU A 86 0.09 3.49 -8.65
C GLU A 86 -0.36 2.13 -8.11
N CYS A 87 -0.76 2.04 -6.84
CA CYS A 87 -1.25 0.80 -6.25
C CYS A 87 -2.51 0.24 -6.95
N ASN A 88 -2.41 -0.98 -7.50
CA ASN A 88 -3.48 -1.65 -8.25
C ASN A 88 -4.78 -1.83 -7.45
N GLU A 89 -4.70 -2.35 -6.21
CA GLU A 89 -5.89 -2.53 -5.37
C GLU A 89 -6.61 -1.21 -5.09
N CYS A 90 -5.84 -0.16 -4.81
CA CYS A 90 -6.39 1.16 -4.60
C CYS A 90 -7.00 1.73 -5.88
N LYS A 91 -6.38 1.52 -7.05
CA LYS A 91 -6.94 1.92 -8.36
C LYS A 91 -8.28 1.24 -8.62
N ILE A 92 -8.39 -0.06 -8.41
CA ILE A 92 -9.64 -0.82 -8.59
C ILE A 92 -10.73 -0.27 -7.67
N LYS A 93 -10.43 -0.05 -6.38
CA LYS A 93 -11.39 0.52 -5.42
C LYS A 93 -11.82 1.94 -5.81
N ARG A 94 -10.92 2.77 -6.36
CA ARG A 94 -11.22 4.13 -6.83
C ARG A 94 -12.01 4.15 -8.15
N ALA A 95 -11.79 3.17 -9.02
CA ALA A 95 -12.46 3.06 -10.31
C ALA A 95 -13.93 2.65 -10.18
N LYS A 96 -14.35 2.11 -9.02
CA LYS A 96 -15.77 1.91 -8.74
C LYS A 96 -16.48 3.26 -8.84
N PRO A 97 -17.53 3.38 -9.68
CA PRO A 97 -18.22 4.64 -9.85
C PRO A 97 -18.79 5.08 -8.50
N ARG A 98 -18.19 6.11 -7.92
CA ARG A 98 -18.67 6.79 -6.69
C ARG A 98 -20.11 7.31 -6.81
N ASN A 99 -20.61 7.33 -8.04
CA ASN A 99 -21.87 7.92 -8.48
C ASN A 99 -22.87 6.88 -9.01
N SER A 100 -22.79 5.60 -8.64
CA SER A 100 -23.89 4.66 -8.95
C SER A 100 -25.22 5.07 -8.28
N SER A 101 -25.17 5.89 -7.22
CA SER A 101 -26.33 6.53 -6.61
C SER A 101 -26.87 7.76 -7.36
N LYS A 102 -26.18 8.21 -8.43
CA LYS A 102 -26.62 9.33 -9.29
C LYS A 102 -27.40 8.85 -10.52
N LEU A 103 -27.53 7.54 -10.72
CA LEU A 103 -28.66 6.99 -11.48
C LEU A 103 -29.92 7.16 -10.61
N VAL A 104 -30.36 8.41 -10.45
CA VAL A 104 -31.78 8.66 -10.24
C VAL A 104 -32.41 8.29 -11.58
N ILE A 105 -32.70 7.01 -11.75
CA ILE A 105 -33.57 6.55 -12.81
C ILE A 105 -34.87 7.29 -12.53
N ARG A 106 -35.16 8.33 -13.32
CA ARG A 106 -36.48 8.99 -13.23
C ARG A 106 -37.50 7.87 -13.40
N SER A 107 -38.44 7.77 -12.47
CA SER A 107 -39.54 6.84 -12.60
C SER A 107 -40.15 7.00 -14.00
N ILE A 108 -40.46 5.88 -14.64
CA ILE A 108 -41.02 5.92 -15.98
C ILE A 108 -42.47 6.38 -15.83
N ILE A 109 -42.73 7.65 -16.15
CA ILE A 109 -44.06 8.26 -16.06
C ILE A 109 -44.75 8.10 -17.42
N SER A 110 -46.04 7.76 -17.40
CA SER A 110 -46.92 7.77 -18.57
C SER A 110 -48.02 8.83 -18.40
N ASN A 111 -48.43 9.46 -19.50
CA ASN A 111 -49.40 10.58 -19.45
C ASN A 111 -50.87 10.11 -19.41
N ASP A 112 -51.14 8.86 -19.82
CA ASP A 112 -52.49 8.34 -19.97
C ASP A 112 -52.72 7.09 -19.12
N PHE A 113 -53.97 6.89 -18.67
CA PHE A 113 -54.39 5.72 -17.92
C PHE A 113 -54.24 4.43 -18.74
N ASN A 114 -53.71 3.37 -18.14
CA ASN A 114 -53.45 2.06 -18.79
C ASN A 114 -52.55 2.10 -20.04
N SER A 115 -51.85 3.20 -20.31
CA SER A 115 -50.89 3.26 -21.42
C SER A 115 -49.61 2.45 -21.14
N ARG A 116 -49.34 2.10 -19.87
CA ARG A 116 -48.18 1.32 -19.46
C ARG A 116 -48.43 0.49 -18.20
N GLY A 117 -47.81 -0.68 -18.12
CA GLY A 117 -47.67 -1.49 -16.91
C GLY A 117 -46.22 -1.92 -16.72
N GLN A 118 -45.80 -2.11 -15.47
CA GLN A 118 -44.52 -2.73 -15.11
C GLN A 118 -44.81 -4.11 -14.56
N VAL A 119 -44.12 -5.12 -15.10
CA VAL A 119 -44.27 -6.52 -14.71
C VAL A 119 -42.90 -7.01 -14.28
N ASP A 120 -42.80 -7.42 -13.02
CA ASP A 120 -41.60 -8.01 -12.46
C ASP A 120 -41.91 -9.44 -12.01
N LEU A 121 -40.95 -10.33 -12.21
CA LEU A 121 -41.00 -11.68 -11.66
C LEU A 121 -40.44 -11.64 -10.24
N ILE A 122 -41.25 -12.08 -9.29
CA ILE A 122 -40.83 -12.31 -7.91
C ILE A 122 -40.86 -13.81 -7.68
N ASP A 123 -39.75 -14.35 -7.19
CA ASP A 123 -39.69 -15.74 -6.76
C ASP A 123 -40.33 -15.87 -5.37
N MET A 124 -41.49 -16.53 -5.31
CA MET A 124 -42.30 -16.68 -4.10
C MET A 124 -42.00 -18.01 -3.39
N GLN A 125 -40.72 -18.31 -3.19
CA GLN A 125 -40.31 -19.47 -2.40
C GLN A 125 -40.58 -19.22 -0.91
N SER A 126 -41.41 -20.06 -0.31
CA SER A 126 -41.59 -20.11 1.14
C SER A 126 -40.43 -20.86 1.79
N SER A 127 -39.70 -20.21 2.69
CA SER A 127 -38.85 -20.90 3.65
C SER A 127 -39.71 -21.25 4.88
N PRO A 128 -39.70 -22.49 5.38
CA PRO A 128 -40.43 -22.83 6.60
C PRO A 128 -39.80 -22.13 7.80
N ASP A 129 -40.61 -21.44 8.60
CA ASP A 129 -40.20 -20.82 9.86
C ASP A 129 -40.03 -21.89 10.96
N GLY A 130 -39.06 -22.81 10.80
CA GLY A 130 -38.70 -23.80 11.83
C GLY A 130 -39.85 -24.66 12.39
N GLU A 131 -39.55 -25.41 13.47
CA GLU A 131 -40.56 -26.18 14.21
C GLU A 131 -41.13 -25.30 15.34
N PHE A 132 -42.41 -24.92 15.21
CA PHE A 132 -43.25 -24.42 16.31
C PHE A 132 -44.06 -25.56 16.92
#